data_AF-A0A942MMV1-F1
#
_entry.id   AF-A0A942MMV1-F1
#
_cell.length_a   1.000
_cell.length_b   1.000
_cell.length_c   1.000
_cell.angle_alpha   90.00
_cell.angle_beta   90.00
_cell.angle_gamma   90.00
#
_symmetry.space_group_name_H-M   'P 1'
#
loop_
_entity.id
_entity.type
_entity.pdbx_description
1 polymer ?
#
loop_
_entity_poly.entity_id
_entity_poly.type
_entity_poly.pdbx_seq_one_letter_code
_entity_poly.pdbx_strand_id
1 'polypeptide(L)' 'MVTLDFALNTAMQLPAEQKEMLVEILQKRRIEERRKEIAQNAKEAREAFHRGELKEETLEEALERLHASLDSAEDE' A
#
# COMPACT_ATOMS: atom_id res chain seq x y z
N MET A 1 -1.54 22.24 -5.63
CA MET A 1 -2.21 21.00 -5.20
C MET A 1 -3.23 20.67 -6.27
N VAL A 2 -3.20 19.46 -6.83
CA VAL A 2 -4.25 19.01 -7.75
C VAL A 2 -5.36 18.40 -6.90
N THR A 3 -6.61 18.81 -7.12
CA THR A 3 -7.78 18.17 -6.47
C THR A 3 -8.22 16.95 -7.26
N LEU A 4 -8.88 16.00 -6.59
CA LEU A 4 -9.45 14.82 -7.26
C LEU A 4 -10.41 15.24 -8.38
N ASP A 5 -11.28 16.22 -8.13
CA ASP A 5 -12.24 16.73 -9.11
C ASP A 5 -11.56 17.31 -10.34
N PHE A 6 -10.47 18.07 -10.17
CA PHE A 6 -9.70 18.60 -11.29
C PHE A 6 -9.06 17.48 -12.12
N ALA A 7 -8.48 16.47 -11.46
CA ALA A 7 -7.87 15.32 -12.12
C ALA A 7 -8.90 14.51 -12.92
N LEU A 8 -10.09 14.26 -12.34
CA LEU A 8 -11.18 13.57 -13.01
C LEU A 8 -11.68 14.35 -14.23
N ASN A 9 -11.93 15.66 -14.08
CA ASN A 9 -12.36 16.51 -15.19
C ASN A 9 -11.35 16.52 -16.33
N THR A 10 -10.04 16.55 -16.01
CA THR A 10 -8.97 16.49 -17.00
C THR A 10 -8.91 15.13 -17.70
N ALA A 11 -8.99 14.02 -16.95
CA ALA A 11 -9.03 12.68 -17.51
C ALA A 11 -10.25 12.47 -18.43
N MET A 12 -11.38 13.09 -18.10
CA MET A 12 -12.60 13.01 -18.90
C MET A 12 -12.52 13.73 -20.26
N GLN A 13 -11.56 14.64 -20.44
CA GLN A 13 -11.31 15.30 -21.73
C GLN A 13 -10.54 14.42 -22.72
N LEU A 14 -9.94 13.31 -22.28
CA LEU A 14 -9.23 12.38 -23.16
C LEU A 14 -10.19 11.65 -24.12
N PRO A 15 -9.73 11.21 -25.30
CA PRO A 15 -10.46 10.26 -26.13
C PRO A 15 -10.73 8.93 -25.40
N ALA A 16 -11.78 8.21 -25.77
CA ALA A 16 -12.20 6.97 -25.10
C ALA A 16 -11.06 5.95 -24.96
N GLU A 17 -10.30 5.71 -26.02
CA GLU A 17 -9.14 4.81 -26.01
C GLU A 17 -8.07 5.26 -25.01
N GLN A 18 -7.78 6.55 -24.94
CA GLN A 18 -6.78 7.10 -24.01
C GLN A 18 -7.26 7.05 -22.55
N LYS A 19 -8.58 7.10 -22.30
CA LYS A 19 -9.12 6.88 -20.94
C LYS A 19 -8.86 5.46 -20.47
N GLU A 20 -9.10 4.47 -21.33
CA GLU A 20 -8.81 3.07 -21.00
C GLU A 20 -7.32 2.85 -20.74
N MET A 21 -6.47 3.40 -21.61
CA MET A 21 -5.01 3.36 -21.39
C MET A 21 -4.61 4.02 -20.06
N LEU A 22 -5.23 5.16 -19.70
CA LEU A 22 -4.96 5.85 -18.44
C LEU A 22 -5.32 4.96 -17.24
N VAL A 23 -6.47 4.28 -17.26
CA VAL A 23 -6.88 3.35 -16.21
C VAL A 23 -5.85 2.24 -16.03
N GLU A 24 -5.43 1.60 -17.13
CA GLU A 24 -4.41 0.54 -17.08
C GLU A 24 -3.07 1.04 -16.52
N ILE A 25 -2.61 2.22 -16.94
CA ILE A 25 -1.36 2.80 -16.48
C ILE A 25 -1.42 3.09 -14.98
N LEU A 26 -2.51 3.71 -14.51
CA LEU A 26 -2.69 4.02 -13.10
C LEU A 26 -2.74 2.75 -12.26
N GLN A 27 -3.44 1.71 -12.72
CA GLN A 27 -3.48 0.43 -12.04
C GLN A 27 -2.08 -0.20 -11.93
N LYS A 28 -1.32 -0.23 -13.03
CA LYS A 28 0.05 -0.76 -13.04
C LYS A 28 0.96 0.03 -12.10
N ARG A 29 0.88 1.36 -12.11
CA ARG A 29 1.68 2.21 -11.21
C ARG A 29 1.35 1.97 -9.74
N ARG A 30 0.07 1.88 -9.38
CA ARG A 30 -0.36 1.55 -8.01
C ARG A 30 0.20 0.20 -7.56
N ILE A 31 0.19 -0.82 -8.43
CA ILE A 31 0.76 -2.13 -8.13
C ILE A 31 2.27 -2.02 -7.89
N GLU A 32 2.98 -1.30 -8.75
CA GLU A 32 4.43 -1.11 -8.61
C GLU A 32 4.81 -0.32 -7.35
N GLU A 33 4.03 0.70 -6.98
CA GLU A 33 4.20 1.43 -5.73
C GLU A 33 4.00 0.50 -4.52
N ARG A 34 2.93 -0.29 -4.52
CA ARG A 34 2.69 -1.28 -3.45
C ARG A 34 3.81 -2.33 -3.37
N ARG A 35 4.34 -2.78 -4.51
CA ARG A 35 5.47 -3.72 -4.55
C ARG A 35 6.73 -3.11 -3.94
N LYS A 36 7.02 -1.84 -4.22
CA LYS A 36 8.16 -1.13 -3.63
C LYS A 36 8.03 -1.01 -2.12
N GLU A 37 6.84 -0.67 -1.63
CA GLU A 37 6.55 -0.60 -0.20
C GLU A 37 6.76 -1.97 0.48
N ILE A 38 6.22 -3.05 -0.09
CA ILE A 38 6.41 -4.41 0.43
C ILE A 38 7.90 -4.79 0.45
N ALA A 39 8.63 -4.48 -0.63
CA ALA A 39 10.05 -4.80 -0.72
C ALA A 39 10.87 -4.03 0.32
N GLN A 40 10.54 -2.76 0.57
CA GLN A 40 11.19 -1.94 1.59
C GLN A 40 10.89 -2.49 2.99
N ASN A 41 9.63 -2.76 3.31
CA ASN A 41 9.23 -3.33 4.59
C ASN A 41 9.92 -4.69 4.86
N ALA A 42 9.99 -5.54 3.83
CA ALA A 42 10.68 -6.83 3.95
C ALA A 42 12.18 -6.67 4.19
N LYS A 43 12.83 -5.68 3.55
CA LYS A 43 14.24 -5.38 3.78
C LYS A 43 14.47 -4.93 5.22
N GLU A 44 13.68 -3.98 5.70
CA GLU A 44 13.77 -3.44 7.07
C GLU A 44 13.56 -4.53 8.12
N ALA A 45 12.53 -5.37 7.95
CA ALA A 45 12.24 -6.48 8.84
C ALA A 45 13.38 -7.49 8.90
N ARG A 46 13.99 -7.83 7.74
CA ARG A 46 15.14 -8.75 7.69
C ARG A 46 16.37 -8.18 8.39
N GLU A 47 16.64 -6.90 8.20
CA GLU A 47 17.77 -6.25 8.88
C GLU A 47 17.56 -6.18 10.39
N ALA A 48 16.34 -5.85 10.85
CA ALA A 48 15.98 -5.86 12.28
C ALA A 48 16.12 -7.25 12.91
N PHE A 49 15.71 -8.30 12.19
CA PHE A 49 15.91 -9.69 12.61
C PHE A 49 17.40 -9.99 12.79
N HIS A 50 18.24 -9.65 11.79
CA HIS A 50 19.68 -9.90 11.87
C HIS A 50 20.39 -9.08 12.95
N ARG A 51 19.84 -7.91 13.34
CA ARG A 51 20.34 -7.11 14.47
C ARG A 51 19.84 -7.60 15.84
N GLY A 52 18.92 -8.57 15.88
CA GLY A 52 18.34 -9.08 17.13
C GLY A 52 17.36 -8.10 17.79
N GLU A 53 16.79 -7.18 17.01
CA GLU A 53 15.85 -6.15 17.50
C GLU A 53 14.41 -6.68 17.60
N LEU A 54 14.13 -7.81 16.95
CA LEU A 54 12.81 -8.44 16.98
C LEU A 54 12.69 -9.32 18.21
N LYS A 55 11.57 -9.17 18.92
CA LYS A 55 11.22 -10.06 20.04
C LYS A 55 10.69 -11.38 19.49
N GLU A 56 11.05 -12.46 20.16
CA GLU A 56 10.37 -13.74 19.97
C GLU A 56 8.91 -13.58 20.41
N GLU A 57 7.98 -13.97 19.56
CA GLU A 57 6.55 -14.04 19.85
C GLU A 57 6.01 -15.37 19.33
N THR A 58 5.01 -15.93 20.02
CA THR A 58 4.29 -17.09 19.52
C THR A 58 3.38 -16.70 18.36
N LEU A 59 2.91 -17.69 17.60
CA LEU A 59 1.93 -17.44 16.54
C LEU A 59 0.65 -16.83 17.11
N GLU A 60 0.20 -17.30 18.27
CA GLU A 60 -0.98 -16.80 18.96
C GLU A 60 -0.83 -15.32 19.33
N GLU A 61 0.31 -14.93 19.93
CA GLU A 61 0.61 -13.54 20.28
C GLU A 61 0.66 -12.63 19.03
N ALA A 62 1.27 -13.12 17.95
CA ALA A 62 1.33 -12.40 16.68
C ALA A 62 -0.06 -12.18 16.06
N LEU A 63 -0.93 -13.19 16.11
CA LEU A 63 -2.30 -13.13 15.59
C LEU A 63 -3.19 -12.20 16.43
N GLU A 64 -3.10 -12.27 17.75
CA GLU A 64 -3.84 -11.38 18.65
C GLU A 64 -3.46 -9.91 18.40
N ARG A 65 -2.16 -9.63 18.30
CA ARG A 65 -1.65 -8.29 17.98
C ARG A 65 -2.12 -7.80 16.61
N LEU A 66 -2.16 -8.69 15.61
CA LEU A 66 -2.65 -8.35 14.28
C LEU A 66 -4.14 -8.01 14.29
N HIS A 67 -4.98 -8.84 14.92
CA HIS A 67 -6.42 -8.57 15.01
C HIS A 67 -6.70 -7.25 15.75
N ALA A 68 -6.03 -7.00 16.88
CA ALA A 68 -6.18 -5.73 17.61
C ALA A 68 -5.80 -4.50 16.76
N SER A 69 -4.82 -4.63 15.86
CA SER A 69 -4.44 -3.54 14.94
C SER A 69 -5.45 -3.29 13.82
N LEU A 70 -6.25 -4.30 13.46
CA LEU A 70 -7.33 -4.14 12.48
C LEU A 70 -8.53 -3.46 13.13
N ASP A 71 -8.92 -3.89 14.34
CA ASP A 71 -10.04 -3.31 15.07
C ASP A 71 -9.80 -1.82 15.41
N SER A 72 -8.57 -1.45 15.76
CA SER A 72 -8.21 -0.04 16.05
C SER A 72 -8.09 0.85 14.81
N ALA A 73 -7.93 0.28 13.62
CA ALA A 73 -7.91 1.01 12.35
C ALA A 73 -9.32 1.27 11.79
N GLU A 74 -10.36 0.64 12.35
CA GLU A 74 -11.77 0.88 11.98
C GLU A 74 -12.39 2.05 12.77
N ASP A 75 -11.72 2.54 13.82
CA ASP A 75 -12.16 3.64 14.70
C ASP A 75 -11.59 5.04 14.33
N GLU A 76 -10.76 5.15 13.29
CA GLU A 76 -10.21 6.41 12.73
C GLU A 76 -10.78 6.75 11.34
#